data_AF-A0A7D9DC93-F1
#
_entry.id   AF-A0A7D9DC93-F1
#
_cell.length_a   1.000
_cell.length_b   1.000
_cell.length_c   1.000
_cell.angle_alpha   90.00
_cell.angle_beta   90.00
_cell.angle_gamma   90.00
#
_symmetry.space_group_name_H-M   'P 1'
#
loop_
_entity.id
_entity.type
_entity.pdbx_description
1 polymer ?
#
loop_
_entity_poly.entity_id
_entity_poly.type
_entity_poly.pdbx_seq_one_letter_code
_entity_poly.pdbx_strand_id
1 'polypeptide(L)'
;MSLYVTVEPTEDILQDNKNLTGYLIDTAGNRLESFELQQGREFYNNSYYGLVQVKYDAFQIMYVGYSGDGQTIQRVQPRVIRPQQFELEASVQNNSLTLIPNETTSIIVVLKNYGSENNSFSIMVSDDKSFVASYSPKNVSVGNNDSVEIEIDLLAPSNTTDGTTTSVSVSASLQSASALDFANFLSFEVSVFSKEFQFVNESEVTSRLNISSFLTLPEDETDRLIKSSRMA
;
A
#
# COMPACT_ATOMS: atom_id res chain seq x y z
N MET A 1 8.40 -0.27 -18.62
CA MET A 1 7.98 0.78 -17.67
C MET A 1 8.60 2.10 -18.10
N SER A 2 7.82 3.18 -18.14
CA SER A 2 8.34 4.53 -18.42
C SER A 2 8.90 5.15 -17.13
N LEU A 3 10.15 5.61 -17.15
CA LEU A 3 10.75 6.39 -16.07
C LEU A 3 10.82 7.85 -16.51
N TYR A 4 10.30 8.75 -15.66
CA TYR A 4 10.47 10.18 -15.80
C TYR A 4 11.73 10.60 -15.03
N VAL A 5 12.71 11.13 -15.75
CA VAL A 5 13.98 11.60 -15.18
C VAL A 5 13.94 13.12 -15.10
N THR A 6 14.22 13.66 -13.92
CA THR A 6 14.43 15.11 -13.72
C THR A 6 15.88 15.34 -13.33
N VAL A 7 16.53 16.29 -14.01
CA VAL A 7 17.89 16.73 -13.71
C VAL A 7 17.85 18.21 -13.40
N GLU A 8 18.40 18.59 -12.25
CA GLU A 8 18.57 19.97 -11.83
C GLU A 8 20.07 20.28 -11.75
N PRO A 9 20.64 20.85 -12.82
CA PRO A 9 21.97 21.41 -12.81
C PRO A 9 22.22 22.33 -11.61
N THR A 10 23.33 22.12 -10.89
CA THR A 10 23.79 23.04 -9.85
C THR A 10 24.72 24.15 -10.37
N GLU A 11 25.07 24.10 -11.65
CA GLU A 11 25.95 25.04 -12.34
C GLU A 11 25.20 25.60 -13.56
N ASP A 12 25.65 26.72 -14.14
CA ASP A 12 25.16 27.21 -15.44
C ASP A 12 25.59 26.23 -16.53
N ILE A 13 24.83 25.13 -16.66
CA ILE A 13 25.22 23.95 -17.44
C ILE A 13 25.02 24.14 -18.94
N LEU A 14 24.67 25.33 -19.45
CA LEU A 14 24.55 25.53 -20.91
C LEU A 14 24.88 26.93 -21.43
N GLN A 15 25.61 26.95 -22.55
CA GLN A 15 25.50 27.97 -23.60
C GLN A 15 24.20 27.77 -24.39
N ASP A 16 23.57 28.85 -24.86
CA ASP A 16 22.21 28.96 -25.44
C ASP A 16 21.81 27.99 -26.60
N ASN A 17 22.60 26.99 -27.00
CA ASN A 17 22.33 26.16 -28.18
C ASN A 17 22.81 24.69 -28.10
N LYS A 18 23.10 24.13 -26.91
CA LYS A 18 23.49 22.71 -26.79
C LYS A 18 22.49 21.92 -25.94
N ASN A 19 22.05 20.77 -26.42
CA ASN A 19 21.14 19.91 -25.66
C ASN A 19 21.91 19.11 -24.59
N LEU A 20 21.32 18.97 -23.41
CA LEU A 20 21.77 18.03 -22.40
C LEU A 20 21.44 16.61 -22.87
N THR A 21 22.37 15.67 -22.75
CA THR A 21 22.12 14.26 -23.09
C THR A 21 22.16 13.40 -21.84
N GLY A 22 21.10 12.65 -21.61
CA GLY A 22 21.01 11.65 -20.56
C GLY A 22 21.51 10.29 -21.05
N TYR A 23 22.04 9.49 -20.13
CA TYR A 23 22.46 8.12 -20.38
C TYR A 23 22.01 7.23 -19.21
N LEU A 24 21.57 6.03 -19.55
CA LEU A 24 21.59 4.92 -18.61
C LEU A 24 22.97 4.29 -18.67
N ILE A 25 23.57 4.03 -17.51
CA ILE A 25 24.84 3.33 -17.39
C ILE A 25 24.72 2.13 -16.46
N ASP A 26 25.51 1.08 -16.67
CA ASP A 26 25.60 -0.04 -15.73
C ASP A 26 26.41 0.34 -14.48
N THR A 27 26.53 -0.58 -13.52
CA THR A 27 27.29 -0.38 -12.28
C THR A 27 28.81 -0.30 -12.49
N ALA A 28 29.31 -0.68 -13.66
CA ALA A 28 30.71 -0.52 -14.06
C ALA A 28 30.97 0.80 -14.82
N GLY A 29 29.91 1.57 -15.11
CA GLY A 29 29.97 2.83 -15.83
C GLY A 29 29.88 2.71 -17.35
N ASN A 30 29.59 1.52 -17.89
CA ASN A 30 29.38 1.35 -19.32
C ASN A 30 28.02 1.92 -19.74
N ARG A 31 27.99 2.59 -20.89
CA ARG A 31 26.75 3.16 -21.44
C ARG A 31 25.83 2.05 -21.94
N LEU A 32 24.59 2.06 -21.46
CA LEU A 32 23.55 1.12 -21.86
C LEU A 32 22.65 1.74 -22.94
N GLU A 33 22.17 2.96 -22.69
CA GLU A 33 21.24 3.68 -23.55
C GLU A 33 21.43 5.20 -23.37
N SER A 34 21.08 5.97 -24.40
CA SER A 34 21.02 7.44 -24.33
C SER A 34 19.59 7.94 -24.50
N PHE A 35 19.25 9.04 -23.86
CA PHE A 35 17.95 9.68 -23.97
C PHE A 35 18.08 11.20 -24.01
N GLU A 36 17.10 11.86 -24.62
CA GLU A 36 17.07 13.31 -24.70
C GLU A 36 16.54 13.92 -23.41
N LEU A 37 17.16 15.03 -23.00
CA LEU A 37 16.73 15.85 -21.88
C LEU A 37 16.22 17.19 -22.44
N GLN A 38 14.95 17.47 -22.20
CA GLN A 38 14.29 18.70 -22.62
C GLN A 38 14.27 19.69 -21.46
N GLN A 39 14.64 20.95 -21.74
CA GLN A 39 14.54 22.01 -20.74
C GLN A 39 13.07 22.25 -20.37
N GLY A 40 12.80 22.35 -19.07
CA GLY A 40 11.51 22.74 -18.56
C GLY A 40 11.14 24.17 -18.97
N ARG A 41 9.87 24.51 -18.78
CA ARG A 41 9.34 25.85 -19.09
C ARG A 41 8.84 26.51 -17.81
N GLU A 42 8.68 27.82 -17.87
CA GLU A 42 8.10 28.62 -16.78
C GLU A 42 8.87 28.42 -15.46
N PHE A 43 8.19 27.96 -14.41
CA PHE A 43 8.77 27.71 -13.08
C PHE A 43 9.85 26.61 -13.07
N TYR A 44 9.93 25.81 -14.13
CA TYR A 44 10.87 24.69 -14.27
C TYR A 44 11.98 24.96 -15.30
N ASN A 45 12.19 26.22 -15.70
CA ASN A 45 13.19 26.60 -16.70
C ASN A 45 14.64 26.24 -16.34
N ASN A 46 14.92 25.95 -15.07
CA ASN A 46 16.22 25.50 -14.57
C ASN A 46 16.35 23.97 -14.49
N SER A 47 15.30 23.22 -14.83
CA SER A 47 15.26 21.76 -14.74
C SER A 47 15.17 21.14 -16.12
N TYR A 48 15.66 19.91 -16.26
CA TYR A 48 15.65 19.14 -17.50
C TYR A 48 14.92 17.82 -17.29
N TYR A 49 14.17 17.41 -18.29
CA TYR A 49 13.27 16.27 -18.20
C TYR A 49 13.51 15.28 -19.34
N GLY A 50 13.53 14.01 -19.02
CA GLY A 50 13.70 12.93 -19.98
C GLY A 50 12.74 11.79 -19.70
N LEU A 51 12.28 11.14 -20.76
CA LEU A 51 11.49 9.93 -20.70
C LEU A 51 12.34 8.76 -21.15
N VAL A 52 12.39 7.70 -20.33
CA VAL A 52 13.15 6.49 -20.65
C VAL A 52 12.27 5.26 -20.52
N GLN A 53 12.34 4.37 -21.51
CA GLN A 53 11.74 3.04 -21.41
C GLN A 53 12.73 2.09 -20.76
N VAL A 54 12.52 1.81 -19.48
CA VAL A 54 13.46 0.99 -18.72
C VAL A 54 13.34 -0.48 -19.14
N LYS A 55 14.47 -1.03 -19.60
CA LYS A 55 14.64 -2.42 -20.04
C LYS A 55 15.76 -3.17 -19.28
N TYR A 56 16.36 -2.51 -18.30
CA TYR A 56 17.56 -2.99 -17.60
C TYR A 56 17.25 -3.27 -16.13
N ASP A 57 17.80 -4.35 -15.59
CA ASP A 57 17.55 -4.79 -14.21
C ASP A 57 18.23 -3.91 -13.15
N ALA A 58 19.32 -3.25 -13.53
CA ALA A 58 20.04 -2.29 -12.69
C ALA A 58 20.76 -1.26 -13.57
N PHE A 59 20.64 0.01 -13.21
CA PHE A 59 21.32 1.10 -13.93
C PHE A 59 21.50 2.33 -13.03
N GLN A 60 22.39 3.22 -13.42
CA GLN A 60 22.47 4.59 -12.89
C GLN A 60 22.15 5.57 -14.01
N ILE A 61 21.80 6.79 -13.62
CA ILE A 61 21.58 7.88 -14.56
C ILE A 61 22.84 8.72 -14.62
N MET A 62 23.35 8.93 -15.82
CA MET A 62 24.41 9.87 -16.12
C MET A 62 23.85 10.96 -17.03
N TYR A 63 24.33 12.19 -16.89
CA TYR A 63 24.09 13.22 -17.88
C TYR A 63 25.39 13.92 -18.26
N VAL A 64 25.41 14.38 -19.52
CA VAL A 64 26.52 15.10 -20.11
C VAL A 64 26.01 16.45 -20.61
N GLY A 65 26.64 17.52 -20.14
CA GLY A 65 26.36 18.91 -20.49
C GLY A 65 27.65 19.69 -20.76
N TYR A 66 27.54 21.01 -20.88
CA TYR A 66 28.67 21.89 -21.20
C TYR A 66 28.65 23.15 -20.35
N SER A 67 29.72 23.43 -19.62
CA SER A 67 29.84 24.71 -18.89
C SER A 67 29.85 25.91 -19.84
N GLY A 68 29.65 27.11 -19.27
CA GLY A 68 29.68 28.37 -20.02
C GLY A 68 30.98 28.62 -20.80
N ASP A 69 32.11 28.03 -20.38
CA ASP A 69 33.40 28.06 -21.08
C ASP A 69 33.57 26.96 -22.16
N GLY A 70 32.53 26.14 -22.36
CA GLY A 70 32.48 25.08 -23.37
C GLY A 70 33.10 23.75 -22.95
N GLN A 71 33.58 23.61 -21.71
CA GLN A 71 34.07 22.32 -21.21
C GLN A 71 32.92 21.33 -21.00
N THR A 72 33.19 20.04 -21.21
CA THR A 72 32.19 18.99 -20.98
C THR A 72 32.07 18.70 -19.49
N ILE A 73 30.86 18.78 -18.96
CA ILE A 73 30.53 18.34 -17.61
C ILE A 73 29.84 16.98 -17.69
N GLN A 74 30.31 16.02 -16.90
CA GLN A 74 29.66 14.72 -16.71
C GLN A 74 29.30 14.54 -15.24
N ARG A 75 28.07 14.14 -14.98
CA ARG A 75 27.60 13.83 -13.63
C ARG A 75 26.86 12.49 -13.64
N VAL A 76 27.09 11.71 -12.61
CA VAL A 76 26.43 10.41 -12.38
C VAL A 76 25.62 10.52 -11.11
N GLN A 77 24.35 10.14 -11.17
CA GLN A 77 23.53 9.99 -9.98
C GLN A 77 24.05 8.79 -9.19
N PRO A 78 24.39 8.95 -7.90
CA PRO A 78 25.07 7.90 -7.14
C PRO A 78 24.20 6.66 -6.89
N ARG A 79 22.87 6.80 -6.95
CA ARG A 79 21.94 5.70 -6.65
C ARG A 79 21.80 4.77 -7.85
N VAL A 80 21.99 3.47 -7.60
CA VAL A 80 21.60 2.41 -8.53
C VAL A 80 20.08 2.25 -8.46
N ILE A 81 19.43 2.33 -9.61
CA ILE A 81 18.00 2.12 -9.77
C ILE A 81 17.79 0.67 -10.19
N ARG A 82 16.91 -0.02 -9.45
CA ARG A 82 16.44 -1.38 -9.76
C ARG A 82 14.92 -1.35 -9.85
N PRO A 83 14.34 -1.47 -11.05
CA PRO A 83 12.90 -1.55 -11.20
C PRO A 83 12.35 -2.74 -10.41
N GLN A 84 11.27 -2.53 -9.67
CA GLN A 84 10.61 -3.62 -8.97
C GLN A 84 9.85 -4.48 -9.98
N GLN A 85 10.03 -5.80 -9.88
CA GLN A 85 9.47 -6.75 -10.84
C GLN A 85 8.12 -7.32 -10.40
N PHE A 86 7.65 -6.99 -9.20
CA PHE A 86 6.40 -7.52 -8.65
C PHE A 86 5.87 -6.64 -7.52
N GLU A 87 4.58 -6.77 -7.24
CA GLU A 87 3.83 -5.99 -6.26
C GLU A 87 2.99 -6.90 -5.37
N LEU A 88 2.87 -6.53 -4.09
CA LEU A 88 1.92 -7.12 -3.16
C LEU A 88 0.80 -6.11 -2.89
N GLU A 89 -0.44 -6.54 -3.05
CA GLU A 89 -1.63 -5.74 -2.80
C GLU A 89 -2.58 -6.53 -1.90
N ALA A 90 -3.05 -5.96 -0.78
CA ALA A 90 -4.12 -6.60 -0.01
C ALA A 90 -5.43 -6.39 -0.75
N SER A 91 -6.05 -7.49 -1.21
CA SER A 91 -7.43 -7.47 -1.65
C SER A 91 -8.30 -7.86 -0.47
N VAL A 92 -8.72 -6.87 0.32
CA VAL A 92 -9.62 -7.12 1.43
C VAL A 92 -11.03 -7.36 0.86
N GLN A 93 -11.30 -8.60 0.43
CA GLN A 93 -12.64 -8.98 -0.05
C GLN A 93 -13.72 -8.87 1.05
N ASN A 94 -13.30 -8.82 2.32
CA ASN A 94 -14.17 -8.57 3.46
C ASN A 94 -14.11 -7.09 3.86
N ASN A 95 -15.20 -6.35 3.78
CA ASN A 95 -15.27 -4.91 4.09
C ASN A 95 -14.87 -4.51 5.53
N SER A 96 -14.36 -5.42 6.36
CA SER A 96 -13.66 -5.10 7.60
C SER A 96 -12.49 -6.06 7.87
N LEU A 97 -11.30 -5.51 8.15
CA LEU A 97 -10.18 -6.23 8.74
C LEU A 97 -10.44 -6.46 10.24
N THR A 98 -11.45 -7.27 10.53
CA THR A 98 -11.91 -7.57 11.89
C THR A 98 -11.78 -9.05 12.17
N LEU A 99 -11.23 -9.40 13.34
CA LEU A 99 -11.25 -10.75 13.87
C LEU A 99 -12.30 -10.87 14.96
N ILE A 100 -12.97 -12.02 15.01
CA ILE A 100 -13.79 -12.40 16.15
C ILE A 100 -12.95 -13.37 17.00
N PRO A 101 -12.86 -13.17 18.33
CA PRO A 101 -12.14 -14.09 19.21
C PRO A 101 -12.59 -15.54 19.01
N ASN A 102 -11.63 -16.45 18.91
CA ASN A 102 -11.85 -17.89 18.72
C ASN A 102 -12.54 -18.29 17.39
N GLU A 103 -12.59 -17.39 16.40
CA GLU A 103 -13.04 -17.68 15.04
C GLU A 103 -11.90 -17.43 14.05
N THR A 104 -11.72 -18.34 13.10
CA THR A 104 -10.76 -18.17 12.01
C THR A 104 -11.31 -17.17 11.01
N THR A 105 -10.52 -16.15 10.68
CA THR A 105 -10.82 -15.17 9.63
C THR A 105 -9.75 -15.26 8.54
N SER A 106 -10.18 -15.48 7.31
CA SER A 106 -9.27 -15.56 6.16
C SER A 106 -9.18 -14.20 5.45
N ILE A 107 -7.94 -13.78 5.15
CA ILE A 107 -7.60 -12.57 4.41
C ILE A 107 -6.86 -12.96 3.14
N ILE A 108 -7.18 -12.29 2.02
CA ILE A 108 -6.53 -12.52 0.73
C ILE A 108 -5.56 -11.37 0.43
N VAL A 109 -4.32 -11.73 0.13
CA VAL A 109 -3.31 -10.81 -0.43
C VAL A 109 -2.98 -11.28 -1.85
N VAL A 110 -2.93 -10.34 -2.79
CA VAL A 110 -2.63 -10.62 -4.19
C VAL A 110 -1.18 -10.26 -4.47
N LEU A 111 -0.43 -11.23 -4.98
CA LEU A 111 0.89 -11.02 -5.56
C LEU A 111 0.75 -10.88 -7.08
N LYS A 112 1.18 -9.74 -7.63
CA LYS A 112 1.21 -9.46 -9.08
C LYS A 112 2.65 -9.48 -9.58
N ASN A 113 2.94 -10.25 -10.62
CA ASN A 113 4.27 -10.31 -11.23
C ASN A 113 4.32 -9.50 -12.53
N TYR A 114 5.21 -8.51 -12.59
CA TYR A 114 5.50 -7.73 -13.80
C TYR A 114 6.85 -8.12 -14.43
N GLY A 115 7.59 -9.04 -13.81
CA GLY A 115 8.90 -9.54 -14.23
C GLY A 115 8.80 -10.73 -15.17
N SER A 116 9.83 -11.59 -15.19
CA SER A 116 9.91 -12.74 -16.09
C SER A 116 8.76 -13.75 -15.91
N GLU A 117 8.43 -14.49 -16.98
CA GLU A 117 7.38 -15.52 -17.01
C GLU A 117 7.63 -16.71 -16.07
N ASN A 118 8.89 -16.95 -15.68
CA ASN A 118 9.28 -18.09 -14.85
C ASN A 118 9.71 -17.66 -13.45
N ASN A 119 9.19 -16.54 -12.94
CA ASN A 119 9.50 -16.07 -11.60
C ASN A 119 8.83 -16.97 -10.56
N SER A 120 9.66 -17.50 -9.64
CA SER A 120 9.21 -18.21 -8.44
C SER A 120 9.42 -17.34 -7.22
N PHE A 121 8.45 -17.33 -6.33
CA PHE A 121 8.39 -16.47 -5.15
C PHE A 121 8.36 -17.32 -3.88
N SER A 122 9.10 -16.90 -2.86
CA SER A 122 8.94 -17.36 -1.49
C SER A 122 8.12 -16.35 -0.71
N ILE A 123 7.09 -16.82 -0.01
CA ILE A 123 6.16 -16.01 0.77
C ILE A 123 6.42 -16.24 2.25
N MET A 124 6.51 -15.15 3.00
CA MET A 124 6.53 -15.17 4.46
C MET A 124 5.44 -14.24 4.98
N VAL A 125 4.72 -14.73 5.99
CA VAL A 125 3.71 -13.96 6.72
C VAL A 125 4.06 -14.02 8.20
N SER A 126 3.98 -12.88 8.87
CA SER A 126 4.21 -12.75 10.31
C SER A 126 3.31 -11.67 10.89
N ASP A 127 3.01 -11.77 12.17
CA ASP A 127 2.33 -10.70 12.92
C ASP A 127 2.92 -10.57 14.33
N ASP A 128 2.68 -9.42 14.96
CA ASP A 128 3.27 -9.08 16.26
C ASP A 128 2.56 -9.72 17.46
N LYS A 129 1.34 -10.24 17.27
CA LYS A 129 0.55 -10.93 18.30
C LYS A 129 0.40 -12.43 18.11
N SER A 130 1.05 -12.99 17.08
CA SER A 130 0.97 -14.42 16.74
C SER A 130 -0.46 -14.90 16.47
N PHE A 131 -1.28 -14.05 15.84
CA PHE A 131 -2.63 -14.39 15.38
C PHE A 131 -2.60 -15.09 14.01
N VAL A 132 -1.51 -15.01 13.24
CA VAL A 132 -1.37 -15.77 11.99
C VAL A 132 -1.31 -17.26 12.31
N ALA A 133 -2.38 -17.97 11.96
CA ALA A 133 -2.52 -19.41 12.20
C ALA A 133 -1.95 -20.22 11.03
N SER A 134 -2.27 -19.84 9.80
CA SER A 134 -1.79 -20.46 8.57
C SER A 134 -1.75 -19.47 7.41
N TYR A 135 -0.97 -19.81 6.39
CA TYR A 135 -1.03 -19.13 5.10
C TYR A 135 -0.58 -20.06 3.98
N SER A 136 -1.10 -19.82 2.78
CA SER A 136 -0.79 -20.57 1.57
C SER A 136 -0.97 -19.69 0.33
N PRO A 137 -0.12 -19.82 -0.70
CA PRO A 137 1.05 -20.71 -0.79
C PRO A 137 2.31 -20.13 -0.11
N LYS A 138 3.24 -20.99 0.30
CA LYS A 138 4.58 -20.57 0.78
C LYS A 138 5.58 -20.35 -0.36
N ASN A 139 5.40 -21.09 -1.45
CA ASN A 139 6.21 -21.00 -2.65
C ASN A 139 5.29 -21.09 -3.86
N VAL A 140 5.49 -20.21 -4.84
CA VAL A 140 4.61 -20.12 -6.00
C VAL A 140 5.34 -19.59 -7.22
N SER A 141 5.03 -20.13 -8.39
CA SER A 141 5.46 -19.56 -9.68
C SER A 141 4.32 -18.75 -10.25
N VAL A 142 4.62 -17.52 -10.68
CA VAL A 142 3.63 -16.59 -11.24
C VAL A 142 4.13 -16.11 -12.59
N GLY A 143 3.28 -16.23 -13.62
CA GLY A 143 3.60 -15.80 -14.98
C GLY A 143 3.83 -14.29 -15.11
N ASN A 144 4.33 -13.83 -16.25
CA ASN A 144 4.46 -12.41 -16.53
C ASN A 144 3.07 -11.77 -16.67
N ASN A 145 2.88 -10.64 -16.01
CA ASN A 145 1.60 -9.93 -15.89
C ASN A 145 0.46 -10.78 -15.31
N ASP A 146 0.80 -11.85 -14.58
CA ASP A 146 -0.15 -12.71 -13.90
C ASP A 146 -0.16 -12.44 -12.39
N SER A 147 -1.14 -13.01 -11.69
CA SER A 147 -1.32 -12.82 -10.26
C SER A 147 -1.68 -14.11 -9.54
N VAL A 148 -1.36 -14.17 -8.25
CA VAL A 148 -1.80 -15.26 -7.37
C VAL A 148 -2.31 -14.73 -6.04
N GLU A 149 -3.32 -15.41 -5.52
CA GLU A 149 -3.89 -15.14 -4.21
C GLU A 149 -3.11 -15.90 -3.13
N ILE A 150 -2.80 -15.18 -2.05
CA ILE A 150 -2.20 -15.68 -0.82
C ILE A 150 -3.30 -15.60 0.22
N GLU A 151 -3.79 -16.75 0.64
CA GLU A 151 -4.77 -16.87 1.72
C GLU A 151 -4.04 -16.92 3.06
N ILE A 152 -4.46 -16.07 4.00
CA ILE A 152 -3.90 -15.93 5.32
C ILE A 152 -5.02 -16.13 6.34
N ASP A 153 -4.90 -17.18 7.15
CA ASP A 153 -5.83 -17.46 8.23
C ASP A 153 -5.32 -16.83 9.52
N LEU A 154 -6.17 -16.01 10.13
CA LEU A 154 -5.94 -15.38 11.42
C LEU A 154 -6.87 -15.96 12.47
N LEU A 155 -6.36 -16.20 13.67
CA LEU A 155 -7.10 -16.67 14.83
C LEU A 155 -6.66 -15.92 16.09
N ALA A 156 -7.51 -15.03 16.58
CA ALA A 156 -7.31 -14.41 17.89
C ALA A 156 -7.74 -15.37 19.01
N PRO A 157 -6.95 -15.55 20.09
CA PRO A 157 -7.36 -16.33 21.27
C PRO A 157 -8.69 -15.85 21.87
N SER A 158 -9.45 -16.75 22.49
CA SER A 158 -10.77 -16.46 23.06
C SER A 158 -10.79 -15.37 24.14
N ASN A 159 -9.67 -15.15 24.84
CA ASN A 159 -9.51 -14.15 25.87
C ASN A 159 -8.91 -12.83 25.36
N THR A 160 -8.83 -12.64 24.04
CA THR A 160 -8.31 -11.41 23.45
C THR A 160 -9.30 -10.26 23.69
N THR A 161 -8.82 -9.17 24.27
CA THR A 161 -9.63 -7.99 24.56
C THR A 161 -10.11 -7.31 23.27
N ASP A 162 -11.35 -6.85 23.25
CA ASP A 162 -11.89 -6.04 22.15
C ASP A 162 -11.05 -4.77 21.91
N GLY A 163 -10.88 -4.40 20.65
CA GLY A 163 -9.99 -3.31 20.22
C GLY A 163 -8.50 -3.69 20.20
N THR A 164 -8.14 -4.94 20.49
CA THR A 164 -6.75 -5.40 20.29
C THR A 164 -6.42 -5.43 18.80
N THR A 165 -5.37 -4.73 18.39
CA THR A 165 -4.90 -4.70 17.00
C THR A 165 -3.61 -5.50 16.84
N THR A 166 -3.50 -6.28 15.77
CA THR A 166 -2.26 -6.93 15.32
C THR A 166 -1.80 -6.32 14.00
N SER A 167 -0.48 -6.15 13.83
CA SER A 167 0.14 -5.69 12.59
C SER A 167 0.64 -6.89 11.80
N VAL A 168 -0.04 -7.22 10.70
CA VAL A 168 0.34 -8.30 9.80
C VAL A 168 1.35 -7.77 8.78
N SER A 169 2.41 -8.53 8.54
CA SER A 169 3.41 -8.27 7.50
C SER A 169 3.48 -9.47 6.56
N VAL A 170 3.36 -9.19 5.27
CA VAL A 170 3.49 -10.17 4.18
C VAL A 170 4.67 -9.75 3.34
N SER A 171 5.62 -10.66 3.12
CA SER A 171 6.75 -10.44 2.23
C SER A 171 6.81 -11.51 1.16
N ALA A 172 7.13 -11.08 -0.07
CA ALA A 172 7.42 -11.97 -1.19
C ALA A 172 8.84 -11.67 -1.68
N SER A 173 9.61 -12.73 -1.93
CA SER A 173 10.98 -12.63 -2.46
C SER A 173 11.19 -13.55 -3.65
N LEU A 174 11.97 -13.12 -4.64
CA LEU A 174 12.31 -13.96 -5.79
C LEU A 174 13.26 -15.09 -5.39
N GLN A 175 12.93 -16.32 -5.78
CA GLN A 175 13.76 -17.51 -5.63
C GLN A 175 14.76 -17.61 -6.78
N SER A 176 15.65 -16.64 -6.87
CA SER A 176 16.69 -16.60 -7.90
C SER A 176 18.04 -16.27 -7.26
N ALA A 177 19.08 -17.01 -7.64
CA ALA A 177 20.44 -16.83 -7.14
C ALA A 177 21.04 -15.45 -7.48
N SER A 178 20.49 -14.76 -8.48
CA SER A 178 20.87 -13.40 -8.87
C SER A 178 19.91 -12.33 -8.34
N ALA A 179 18.85 -12.71 -7.63
CA ALA A 179 17.75 -11.84 -7.23
C ALA A 179 17.47 -11.81 -5.72
N LEU A 180 18.45 -12.17 -4.87
CA LEU A 180 18.30 -12.18 -3.41
C LEU A 180 17.83 -10.85 -2.80
N ASP A 181 18.03 -9.73 -3.52
CA ASP A 181 17.63 -8.38 -3.09
C ASP A 181 16.22 -7.95 -3.57
N PHE A 182 15.54 -8.76 -4.39
CA PHE A 182 14.20 -8.44 -4.86
C PHE A 182 13.15 -9.01 -3.90
N ALA A 183 12.84 -8.19 -2.89
CA ALA A 183 11.72 -8.41 -1.99
C ALA A 183 10.72 -7.26 -2.11
N ASN A 184 9.44 -7.58 -1.93
CA ASN A 184 8.40 -6.60 -1.67
C ASN A 184 7.68 -7.00 -0.39
N PHE A 185 7.15 -6.01 0.33
CA PHE A 185 6.39 -6.25 1.55
C PHE A 185 5.14 -5.39 1.59
N LEU A 186 4.13 -5.91 2.27
CA LEU A 186 2.88 -5.26 2.58
C LEU A 186 2.64 -5.40 4.07
N SER A 187 2.17 -4.32 4.71
CA SER A 187 1.73 -4.38 6.10
C SER A 187 0.36 -3.76 6.25
N PHE A 188 -0.47 -4.38 7.08
CA PHE A 188 -1.82 -3.92 7.39
C PHE A 188 -2.20 -4.33 8.82
N GLU A 189 -3.14 -3.59 9.39
CA GLU A 189 -3.62 -3.82 10.75
C GLU A 189 -4.95 -4.56 10.74
N VAL A 190 -5.11 -5.49 11.68
CA VAL A 190 -6.35 -6.23 11.89
C VAL A 190 -6.76 -6.10 13.36
N SER A 191 -8.01 -5.75 13.61
CA SER A 191 -8.49 -5.49 14.98
C SER A 191 -9.49 -6.56 15.44
N VAL A 192 -9.43 -6.92 16.72
CA VAL A 192 -10.32 -7.90 17.31
C VAL A 192 -11.56 -7.21 17.86
N PHE A 193 -12.74 -7.68 17.47
CA PHE A 193 -14.02 -7.26 18.04
C PHE A 193 -14.93 -8.47 18.21
N SER A 194 -15.42 -8.66 19.43
CA SER A 194 -16.46 -9.63 19.72
C SER A 194 -17.73 -9.34 18.91
N LYS A 195 -18.50 -10.40 18.60
CA LYS A 195 -19.79 -10.28 17.89
C LYS A 195 -20.77 -9.35 18.61
N GLU A 196 -20.63 -9.20 19.93
CA GLU A 196 -21.48 -8.32 20.76
C GLU A 196 -21.17 -6.83 20.56
N PHE A 197 -19.97 -6.48 20.06
CA PHE A 197 -19.55 -5.11 19.78
C PHE A 197 -19.72 -4.67 18.31
N GLN A 198 -20.25 -5.55 17.44
CA GLN A 198 -20.72 -5.13 16.11
C GLN A 198 -22.04 -4.35 16.25
N PHE A 199 -21.98 -3.14 16.82
CA PHE A 199 -23.14 -2.26 16.89
C PHE A 199 -23.52 -1.78 15.49
N VAL A 200 -24.63 -2.33 15.00
CA VAL A 200 -25.66 -1.73 14.15
C VAL A 200 -25.13 -0.85 13.01
N ASN A 201 -24.84 -1.49 11.88
CA ASN A 201 -24.88 -0.81 10.58
C ASN A 201 -25.82 -1.48 9.58
N GLU A 202 -26.78 -2.29 10.07
CA GLU A 202 -28.01 -2.54 9.33
C GLU A 202 -29.01 -1.44 9.70
N SER A 203 -29.09 -0.43 8.83
CA SER A 203 -30.25 0.42 8.77
C SER A 203 -31.43 -0.36 8.19
N GLU A 204 -31.93 -1.37 8.90
CA GLU A 204 -33.32 -1.80 8.78
C GLU A 204 -34.09 -1.29 9.99
N VAL A 205 -34.57 -0.05 9.81
CA VAL A 205 -35.66 0.53 10.58
C VAL A 205 -36.90 -0.34 10.38
N THR A 206 -37.05 -1.42 11.14
CA THR A 206 -38.36 -2.06 11.39
C THR A 206 -38.38 -2.78 12.72
N SER A 207 -38.31 -2.02 13.81
CA SER A 207 -39.10 -2.38 14.99
C SER A 207 -39.87 -1.16 15.45
N ARG A 208 -41.12 -1.07 14.97
CA ARG A 208 -42.17 -0.34 15.69
C ARG A 208 -42.37 -1.07 17.02
N LEU A 209 -41.50 -0.80 18.00
CA LEU A 209 -41.85 -1.01 19.40
C LEU A 209 -42.98 -0.03 19.69
N ASN A 210 -44.17 -0.59 19.75
CA ASN A 210 -45.39 0.09 20.14
C ASN A 210 -45.23 0.49 21.62
N ILE A 211 -44.65 1.66 21.90
CA ILE A 211 -44.41 2.17 23.27
C ILE A 211 -45.72 2.61 23.96
N SER A 212 -46.87 2.11 23.50
CA SER A 212 -48.18 2.42 24.04
C SER A 212 -48.56 1.55 25.25
N SER A 213 -47.72 0.59 25.66
CA SER A 213 -48.03 -0.35 26.76
C SER A 213 -47.19 -0.17 28.03
N PHE A 214 -46.41 0.90 28.17
CA PHE A 214 -45.62 1.17 29.38
C PHE A 214 -46.10 2.37 30.21
N LEU A 215 -47.33 2.85 29.97
CA LEU A 215 -48.02 3.78 30.85
C LEU A 215 -49.25 3.11 31.48
N THR A 216 -49.04 2.05 32.25
CA THR A 216 -49.93 1.77 33.38
C THR A 216 -49.37 2.52 34.59
N LEU A 217 -49.86 3.74 34.79
CA LEU A 217 -49.66 4.46 36.04
C LEU A 217 -50.37 3.67 37.17
N PRO A 218 -49.74 3.48 38.34
CA PRO A 218 -50.42 2.93 39.50
C PRO A 218 -51.57 3.84 39.94
N GLU A 219 -52.73 3.24 40.20
CA GLU A 219 -53.86 3.88 40.89
C GLU A 219 -53.48 4.26 42.32
N ASP A 220 -52.90 5.45 42.56
CA ASP A 220 -53.01 6.14 43.85
C ASP A 220 -52.48 7.58 43.82
N GLU A 221 -53.05 8.49 42.99
CA GLU A 221 -52.85 9.93 43.21
C GLU A 221 -53.93 10.86 42.62
N THR A 222 -55.13 10.36 42.35
CA THR A 222 -56.24 11.17 41.81
C THR A 222 -57.06 11.90 42.88
N ASP A 223 -56.75 11.80 44.17
CA ASP A 223 -57.60 12.33 45.25
C ASP A 223 -57.06 13.59 45.98
N ARG A 224 -56.01 14.23 45.46
CA ARG A 224 -55.44 15.47 46.06
C ARG A 224 -55.54 16.74 45.22
N LEU A 225 -56.12 16.69 44.02
CA LEU A 225 -56.24 17.88 43.15
C LEU A 225 -57.69 18.34 42.86
N ILE A 226 -58.71 17.72 43.47
CA ILE A 226 -60.13 18.11 43.27
C ILE A 226 -60.70 18.95 44.44
N LYS A 227 -59.91 19.26 45.48
CA LYS A 227 -60.39 20.06 46.64
C LYS A 227 -59.98 21.53 46.69
N SER A 228 -59.33 22.12 45.67
CA SER A 228 -59.05 23.58 45.66
C SER A 228 -59.78 24.41 44.60
N SER A 229 -60.76 23.85 43.87
CA SER A 229 -61.59 24.61 42.91
C SER A 229 -63.08 24.67 43.28
N ARG A 230 -63.37 24.71 44.58
CA ARG A 230 -64.65 25.20 45.12
C ARG A 230 -64.37 26.11 46.31
N MET A 231 -63.99 27.36 46.01
CA MET A 231 -64.23 28.56 46.84
C MET A 231 -63.73 29.79 46.07
N ALA A 232 -64.58 30.29 45.17
CA ALA A 232 -64.75 31.71 44.79
C ALA A 232 -65.98 31.80 43.89
#